data_AF-V5H8G8-F1
#
_entry.id   AF-V5H8G8-F1
#
_cell.length_a   1.000
_cell.length_b   1.000
_cell.length_c   1.000
_cell.angle_alpha   90.00
_cell.angle_beta   90.00
_cell.angle_gamma   90.00
#
_symmetry.space_group_name_H-M   'P 1'
#
loop_
_entity.id
_entity.type
_entity.pdbx_description
1 polymer ?
#
loop_
_entity_poly.entity_id
_entity_poly.type
_entity_poly.pdbx_seq_one_letter_code
_entity_poly.pdbx_strand_id
1 'polypeptide(L)'
;MLTHAGAYHIFFNLLIQLLLGVPLEMVHKWWRVLLVYIAGVVAGSLGSSVSDPRVFLAGASGGVYALIAAHLATVILNFKEMDMAWIRLFCLVAFAGTDVGVAVYTRYTEGDEGHKVSYAAHIAGALAGLLVGVTFLRNLVVHRWEVALGRAFLALFLLLVLAAVLFNALYGEYFPPSVI
;
A
#
# COMPACT_ATOMS: atom_id res chain seq x y z
N MET A 1 -2.44 10.83 6.12
CA MET A 1 -0.99 10.67 6.35
C MET A 1 -0.57 11.10 7.74
N LEU A 2 -0.80 12.36 8.14
CA LEU A 2 -0.25 12.90 9.41
C LEU A 2 -1.17 12.70 10.64
N THR A 3 -2.47 12.55 10.42
CA THR A 3 -3.46 12.30 11.47
C THR A 3 -3.53 10.82 11.83
N HIS A 4 -3.70 10.50 13.12
CA HIS A 4 -3.74 9.12 13.62
C HIS A 4 -4.81 8.97 14.70
N ALA A 5 -5.49 7.82 14.73
CA ALA A 5 -6.61 7.56 15.65
C ALA A 5 -6.17 7.28 17.12
N GLY A 6 -4.87 7.11 17.38
CA GLY A 6 -4.35 6.88 18.74
C GLY A 6 -2.84 6.63 18.79
N ALA A 7 -2.28 6.66 20.00
CA ALA A 7 -0.84 6.49 20.26
C ALA A 7 -0.31 5.13 19.79
N TYR A 8 -1.09 4.06 19.98
CA TYR A 8 -0.74 2.72 19.50
C TYR A 8 -0.67 2.67 17.96
N HIS A 9 -1.65 3.27 17.27
CA HIS A 9 -1.68 3.30 15.81
C HIS A 9 -0.48 4.03 15.21
N ILE A 10 -0.08 5.19 15.75
CA ILE A 10 1.10 5.91 15.25
C ILE A 10 2.39 5.14 15.54
N PHE A 11 2.52 4.55 16.72
CA PHE A 11 3.72 3.78 17.10
C PHE A 11 3.97 2.63 16.12
N PHE A 12 2.97 1.80 15.83
CA PHE A 12 3.13 0.67 14.90
C PHE A 12 3.35 1.12 13.45
N ASN A 13 2.68 2.19 13.00
CA ASN A 13 2.94 2.73 11.67
C ASN A 13 4.40 3.20 11.53
N LEU A 14 4.93 3.92 12.52
CA LEU A 14 6.32 4.37 12.52
C LEU A 14 7.30 3.20 12.62
N LEU A 15 7.02 2.23 13.49
CA LEU A 15 7.87 1.04 13.65
C LEU A 15 8.00 0.27 12.34
N ILE A 16 6.88 -0.06 11.68
CA ILE A 16 6.89 -0.80 10.41
C ILE A 16 7.50 0.06 9.30
N GLN A 17 7.17 1.35 9.23
CA GLN A 17 7.73 2.27 8.24
C GLN A 17 9.26 2.36 8.35
N LEU A 18 9.83 2.44 9.55
CA LEU A 18 11.28 2.47 9.72
C LEU A 18 11.90 1.10 9.44
N LEU A 19 11.32 0.03 9.96
CA LEU A 19 11.86 -1.33 9.82
C LEU A 19 11.84 -1.82 8.36
N LEU A 20 10.83 -1.45 7.57
CA LEU A 20 10.71 -1.84 6.16
C LEU A 20 11.20 -0.78 5.19
N GLY A 21 11.00 0.51 5.51
CA GLY A 21 11.38 1.63 4.65
C GLY A 21 12.88 1.83 4.59
N VAL A 22 13.59 1.84 5.73
CA VAL A 22 15.04 2.10 5.75
C VAL A 22 15.82 1.09 4.89
N PRO A 23 15.59 -0.23 4.99
CA PRO A 23 16.25 -1.19 4.09
C PRO A 23 15.94 -0.95 2.61
N LEU A 24 14.69 -0.61 2.26
CA LEU A 24 14.33 -0.27 0.88
C LEU A 24 15.09 0.97 0.40
N GLU A 25 15.24 2.00 1.24
CA GLU A 25 15.94 3.23 0.87
C GLU A 25 17.43 2.97 0.64
N MET A 26 18.04 2.12 1.46
CA MET A 26 19.45 1.72 1.31
C MET A 26 19.70 1.04 -0.05
N VAL A 27 18.78 0.20 -0.50
CA VAL A 27 18.89 -0.52 -1.77
C VAL A 27 18.48 0.35 -2.96
N HIS A 28 17.32 0.99 -2.86
CA HIS A 28 16.64 1.63 -4.00
C HIS A 28 16.80 3.14 -4.06
N LYS A 29 17.40 3.79 -3.06
CA LYS A 29 17.43 5.27 -2.88
C LYS A 29 16.11 5.84 -2.36
N TRP A 30 16.25 6.80 -1.45
CA TRP A 30 15.16 7.46 -0.73
C TRP A 30 14.03 7.95 -1.64
N TRP A 31 14.34 8.60 -2.77
CA TRP A 31 13.32 9.20 -3.63
C TRP A 31 12.42 8.17 -4.32
N ARG A 32 12.92 6.97 -4.64
CA ARG A 32 12.12 5.89 -5.24
C ARG A 32 11.14 5.34 -4.21
N VAL A 33 11.61 5.16 -2.98
CA VAL A 33 10.78 4.70 -1.85
C VAL A 33 9.72 5.75 -1.49
N LEU A 34 10.08 7.03 -1.51
CA LEU A 34 9.15 8.14 -1.31
C LEU A 34 8.02 8.13 -2.36
N LEU A 35 8.33 7.93 -3.64
CA LEU A 35 7.30 7.81 -4.69
C LEU A 35 6.33 6.67 -4.41
N VAL A 36 6.84 5.50 -4.03
CA VAL A 36 6.03 4.33 -3.69
C VAL A 36 5.14 4.60 -2.47
N TYR A 37 5.70 5.22 -1.42
CA TYR A 37 4.96 5.56 -0.21
C TYR A 37 3.83 6.55 -0.49
N ILE A 38 4.11 7.65 -1.21
CA ILE A 38 3.10 8.65 -1.55
C ILE A 38 2.03 8.07 -2.46
N ALA A 39 2.39 7.25 -3.44
CA ALA A 39 1.42 6.54 -4.27
C ALA A 39 0.51 5.63 -3.42
N GLY A 40 1.07 4.95 -2.42
CA GLY A 40 0.34 4.18 -1.42
C GLY A 40 -0.66 5.00 -0.61
N VAL A 41 -0.24 6.16 -0.12
CA VAL A 41 -1.11 7.08 0.63
C VAL A 41 -2.25 7.60 -0.25
N VAL A 42 -1.96 8.00 -1.49
CA VAL A 42 -2.97 8.50 -2.43
C VAL A 42 -3.96 7.40 -2.79
N ALA A 43 -3.47 6.22 -3.19
CA ALA A 43 -4.33 5.10 -3.55
C ALA A 43 -5.14 4.57 -2.36
N GLY A 44 -4.53 4.50 -1.17
CA GLY A 44 -5.24 4.13 0.05
C GLY A 44 -6.37 5.11 0.37
N SER A 45 -6.13 6.41 0.20
CA SER A 45 -7.15 7.44 0.41
C SER A 45 -8.29 7.36 -0.59
N LEU A 46 -7.96 7.21 -1.88
CA LEU A 46 -8.95 7.04 -2.94
C LEU A 46 -9.74 5.73 -2.77
N GLY A 47 -9.07 4.62 -2.48
CA GLY A 47 -9.70 3.32 -2.25
C GLY A 47 -10.70 3.37 -1.09
N SER A 48 -10.30 3.99 0.03
CA SER A 48 -11.19 4.20 1.17
C SER A 48 -12.40 5.05 0.81
N SER A 49 -12.22 6.17 0.09
CA SER A 49 -13.32 7.04 -0.32
C SER A 49 -14.36 6.32 -1.18
N VAL A 50 -13.93 5.43 -2.06
CA VAL A 50 -14.81 4.69 -2.97
C VAL A 50 -15.52 3.53 -2.25
N SER A 51 -14.87 2.88 -1.29
CA SER A 51 -15.43 1.69 -0.64
C SER A 51 -16.24 1.98 0.62
N ASP A 52 -15.80 2.98 1.40
CA ASP A 52 -16.33 3.24 2.74
C ASP A 52 -16.23 4.75 3.06
N PRO A 53 -17.02 5.59 2.38
CA PRO A 53 -16.93 7.05 2.47
C PRO A 53 -17.35 7.61 3.84
N ARG A 54 -17.92 6.78 4.72
CA ARG A 54 -18.46 7.18 6.02
C ARG A 54 -17.51 6.88 7.17
N VAL A 55 -16.41 6.19 6.89
CA VAL A 55 -15.40 5.85 7.89
C VAL A 55 -14.31 6.92 7.90
N PHE A 56 -13.96 7.38 9.10
CA PHE A 56 -12.87 8.32 9.28
C PHE A 56 -11.53 7.68 8.88
N LEU A 57 -10.99 8.14 7.75
CA LEU A 57 -9.67 7.76 7.31
C LEU A 57 -8.62 8.67 7.98
N ALA A 58 -7.88 8.12 8.94
CA ALA A 58 -6.73 8.79 9.54
C ALA A 58 -5.55 7.81 9.60
N GLY A 59 -4.48 8.13 8.89
CA GLY A 59 -3.22 7.40 9.07
C GLY A 59 -2.24 7.50 7.92
N ALA A 60 -1.04 6.99 8.21
CA ALA A 60 0.05 6.69 7.29
C ALA A 60 -0.06 5.27 6.68
N SER A 61 -1.02 4.46 7.12
CA SER A 61 -1.03 3.01 6.86
C SER A 61 -1.10 2.64 5.39
N GLY A 62 -1.81 3.38 4.53
CA GLY A 62 -1.78 3.16 3.08
C GLY A 62 -0.35 3.20 2.49
N GLY A 63 0.50 4.09 3.01
CA GLY A 63 1.92 4.14 2.67
C GLY A 63 2.72 2.98 3.28
N VAL A 64 2.42 2.57 4.50
CA VAL A 64 3.05 1.40 5.15
C VAL A 64 2.77 0.11 4.38
N TYR A 65 1.52 -0.13 3.99
CA TYR A 65 1.16 -1.27 3.14
C TYR A 65 1.80 -1.19 1.76
N ALA A 66 1.99 0.03 1.22
CA ALA A 66 2.77 0.20 0.01
C ALA A 66 4.24 -0.19 0.20
N LEU A 67 4.87 0.12 1.33
CA LEU A 67 6.23 -0.32 1.65
C LEU A 67 6.33 -1.85 1.83
N ILE A 68 5.34 -2.49 2.44
CA ILE A 68 5.27 -3.96 2.53
C ILE A 68 5.24 -4.56 1.12
N ALA A 69 4.34 -4.06 0.26
CA ALA A 69 4.23 -4.54 -1.13
C ALA A 69 5.44 -4.15 -2.00
N ALA A 70 6.15 -3.07 -1.66
CA ALA A 70 7.39 -2.67 -2.33
C ALA A 70 8.49 -3.74 -2.18
N HIS A 71 8.56 -4.44 -1.04
CA HIS A 71 9.46 -5.58 -0.89
C HIS A 71 9.11 -6.72 -1.85
N LEU A 72 7.82 -6.96 -2.11
CA LEU A 72 7.40 -7.95 -3.10
C LEU A 72 7.79 -7.50 -4.51
N ALA A 73 7.62 -6.21 -4.84
CA ALA A 73 8.09 -5.65 -6.09
C ALA A 73 9.62 -5.82 -6.27
N THR A 74 10.40 -5.60 -5.22
CA THR A 74 11.86 -5.85 -5.23
C THR A 74 12.17 -7.31 -5.53
N VAL A 75 11.45 -8.25 -4.91
CA VAL A 75 11.59 -9.69 -5.15
C VAL A 75 11.21 -10.05 -6.58
N ILE A 76 10.13 -9.49 -7.14
CA ILE A 76 9.74 -9.73 -8.54
C ILE A 76 10.81 -9.26 -9.53
N LEU A 77 11.37 -8.07 -9.30
CA LEU A 77 12.34 -7.45 -10.20
C LEU A 77 13.73 -8.07 -10.12
N ASN A 78 14.11 -8.65 -8.98
CA ASN A 78 15.50 -9.06 -8.72
C ASN A 78 15.60 -10.49 -8.21
N PHE A 79 14.59 -11.33 -8.48
CA PHE A 79 14.47 -12.67 -7.89
C PHE A 79 15.73 -13.52 -8.10
N LYS A 80 16.32 -13.43 -9.28
CA LYS A 80 17.48 -14.24 -9.68
C LYS A 80 18.79 -13.72 -9.09
N GLU A 81 18.83 -12.42 -8.80
CA GLU A 81 20.00 -11.69 -8.29
C GLU A 81 20.04 -11.66 -6.76
N MET A 82 18.94 -12.05 -6.11
CA MET A 82 18.81 -11.98 -4.65
C MET A 82 19.23 -13.28 -3.97
N ASP A 83 20.19 -13.16 -3.05
CA ASP A 83 20.50 -14.24 -2.10
C ASP A 83 19.26 -14.58 -1.26
N MET A 84 18.99 -15.88 -1.12
CA MET A 84 17.88 -16.40 -0.34
C MET A 84 16.51 -15.80 -0.72
N ALA A 85 16.30 -15.51 -2.01
CA ALA A 85 15.05 -14.93 -2.52
C ALA A 85 13.78 -15.67 -2.03
N TRP A 86 13.84 -17.01 -2.02
CA TRP A 86 12.74 -17.86 -1.52
C TRP A 86 12.44 -17.66 -0.03
N ILE A 87 13.47 -17.52 0.82
CA ILE A 87 13.28 -17.27 2.25
C ILE A 87 12.66 -15.89 2.44
N ARG A 88 13.15 -14.88 1.72
CA ARG A 88 12.57 -13.54 1.79
C ARG A 88 11.10 -13.53 1.36
N LEU A 89 10.79 -14.19 0.24
CA LEU A 89 9.42 -14.33 -0.25
C LEU A 89 8.53 -15.05 0.78
N PHE A 90 9.01 -16.14 1.37
CA PHE A 90 8.30 -16.86 2.42
C PHE A 90 8.01 -15.95 3.63
N CYS A 91 9.01 -15.23 4.14
CA CYS A 91 8.83 -14.29 5.25
C CYS A 91 7.80 -13.20 4.92
N LEU A 92 7.83 -12.68 3.69
CA LEU A 92 6.90 -11.65 3.22
C LEU A 92 5.46 -12.18 3.17
N VAL A 93 5.27 -13.39 2.60
CA VAL A 93 3.97 -14.05 2.51
C VAL A 93 3.44 -14.44 3.89
N ALA A 94 4.29 -14.96 4.77
CA ALA A 94 3.90 -15.28 6.15
C ALA A 94 3.49 -14.02 6.94
N PHE A 95 4.25 -12.93 6.80
CA PHE A 95 3.92 -11.65 7.43
C PHE A 95 2.60 -11.09 6.90
N ALA A 96 2.43 -10.99 5.58
CA ALA A 96 1.20 -10.51 4.95
C ALA A 96 0.00 -11.42 5.28
N GLY A 97 0.21 -12.74 5.31
CA GLY A 97 -0.81 -13.72 5.68
C GLY A 97 -1.25 -13.57 7.14
N THR A 98 -0.31 -13.28 8.05
CA THR A 98 -0.61 -13.02 9.46
C THR A 98 -1.41 -11.73 9.61
N ASP A 99 -1.00 -10.66 8.93
CA ASP A 99 -1.71 -9.37 8.94
C ASP A 99 -3.15 -9.50 8.44
N VAL A 100 -3.34 -10.15 7.28
CA VAL A 100 -4.67 -10.45 6.74
C VAL A 100 -5.46 -11.38 7.67
N GLY A 101 -4.81 -12.39 8.26
CA GLY A 101 -5.44 -13.33 9.17
C GLY A 101 -5.97 -12.66 10.44
N VAL A 102 -5.17 -11.80 11.07
CA VAL A 102 -5.59 -10.99 12.22
C VAL A 102 -6.73 -10.05 11.83
N ALA A 103 -6.60 -9.35 10.70
CA ALA A 103 -7.65 -8.47 10.18
C ALA A 103 -9.00 -9.20 10.00
N VAL A 104 -8.96 -10.41 9.40
CA VAL A 104 -10.14 -11.26 9.20
C VAL A 104 -10.70 -11.74 10.54
N TYR A 105 -9.85 -12.26 11.42
CA TYR A 105 -10.25 -12.75 12.75
C TYR A 105 -10.98 -11.65 13.54
N THR A 106 -10.34 -10.49 13.70
CA THR A 106 -10.92 -9.34 14.43
C THR A 106 -12.26 -8.93 13.85
N ARG A 107 -12.42 -8.91 12.51
CA ARG A 107 -13.70 -8.58 11.87
C ARG A 107 -14.82 -9.56 12.21
N TYR A 108 -14.52 -10.85 12.34
CA TYR A 108 -15.51 -11.86 12.68
C TYR A 108 -15.75 -12.01 14.19
N THR A 109 -14.82 -11.62 15.05
CA THR A 109 -14.93 -11.82 16.51
C THR A 109 -15.35 -10.58 17.29
N GLU A 110 -14.95 -9.38 16.87
CA GLU A 110 -15.18 -8.15 17.66
C GLU A 110 -16.40 -7.33 17.23
N GLY A 111 -17.10 -7.74 16.17
CA GLY A 111 -18.28 -7.03 15.67
C GLY A 111 -17.97 -5.61 15.15
N ASP A 112 -19.02 -4.85 14.82
CA ASP A 112 -18.92 -3.56 14.11
C ASP A 112 -18.65 -2.36 15.05
N GLU A 113 -18.32 -2.61 16.33
CA GLU A 113 -18.12 -1.58 17.38
C GLU A 113 -16.66 -1.12 17.56
N GLY A 114 -15.69 -1.80 16.95
CA GLY A 114 -14.29 -1.37 16.92
C GLY A 114 -14.03 -0.26 15.91
N HIS A 115 -13.04 0.61 16.17
CA HIS A 115 -12.55 1.63 15.24
C HIS A 115 -12.47 1.06 13.80
N LYS A 116 -13.38 1.50 12.92
CA LYS A 116 -13.46 1.02 11.55
C LYS A 116 -12.20 1.45 10.80
N VAL A 117 -11.19 0.60 10.76
CA VAL A 117 -10.03 0.81 9.89
C VAL A 117 -10.46 0.41 8.49
N SER A 118 -10.30 1.31 7.51
CA SER A 118 -10.67 0.99 6.14
C SER A 118 -9.68 -0.03 5.55
N TYR A 119 -10.08 -1.30 5.49
CA TYR A 119 -9.29 -2.36 4.83
C TYR A 119 -9.03 -2.06 3.36
N ALA A 120 -9.97 -1.38 2.70
CA ALA A 120 -9.79 -0.91 1.34
C ALA A 120 -8.60 0.06 1.22
N ALA A 121 -8.33 0.89 2.24
CA ALA A 121 -7.15 1.74 2.24
C ALA A 121 -5.84 0.94 2.27
N HIS A 122 -5.81 -0.15 3.06
CA HIS A 122 -4.64 -1.03 3.14
C HIS A 122 -4.42 -1.80 1.84
N ILE A 123 -5.49 -2.37 1.28
CA ILE A 123 -5.44 -3.11 0.01
C ILE A 123 -5.04 -2.20 -1.15
N ALA A 124 -5.66 -1.02 -1.27
CA ALA A 124 -5.33 -0.07 -2.32
C ALA A 124 -3.90 0.50 -2.16
N GLY A 125 -3.46 0.73 -0.93
CA GLY A 125 -2.07 1.08 -0.61
C GLY A 125 -1.08 0.00 -1.03
N ALA A 126 -1.32 -1.26 -0.66
CA ALA A 126 -0.49 -2.40 -1.07
C ALA A 126 -0.45 -2.57 -2.59
N LEU A 127 -1.61 -2.46 -3.26
CA LEU A 127 -1.69 -2.54 -4.72
C LEU A 127 -0.85 -1.45 -5.38
N ALA A 128 -0.98 -0.20 -4.91
CA ALA A 128 -0.13 0.89 -5.40
C ALA A 128 1.35 0.63 -5.14
N GLY A 129 1.70 0.11 -3.96
CA GLY A 129 3.06 -0.29 -3.62
C GLY A 129 3.67 -1.28 -4.59
N LEU A 130 2.90 -2.29 -4.99
CA LEU A 130 3.31 -3.27 -5.99
C LEU A 130 3.45 -2.66 -7.39
N LEU A 131 2.40 -1.95 -7.86
CA LEU A 131 2.37 -1.40 -9.22
C LEU A 131 3.45 -0.34 -9.44
N VAL A 132 3.54 0.62 -8.52
CA VAL A 132 4.54 1.70 -8.55
C VAL A 132 5.91 1.13 -8.22
N GLY A 133 6.00 0.16 -7.30
CA GLY A 133 7.25 -0.50 -6.92
C GLY A 133 7.93 -1.19 -8.10
N VAL A 134 7.22 -2.02 -8.86
CA VAL A 134 7.78 -2.69 -10.06
C VAL A 134 8.22 -1.69 -11.13
N THR A 135 7.54 -0.54 -11.20
CA THR A 135 7.86 0.52 -12.16
C THR A 135 9.09 1.32 -11.77
N PHE A 136 9.20 1.69 -10.48
CA PHE A 136 10.14 2.72 -10.03
C PHE A 136 11.24 2.20 -9.12
N LEU A 137 11.19 0.99 -8.57
CA LEU A 137 12.32 0.47 -7.78
C LEU A 137 13.49 0.07 -8.68
N ARG A 138 14.65 -0.15 -8.07
CA ARG A 138 15.83 -0.60 -8.81
C ARG A 138 15.64 -2.04 -9.30
N ASN A 139 15.88 -2.20 -10.58
CA ASN A 139 16.07 -3.47 -11.25
C ASN A 139 17.58 -3.61 -11.54
N LEU A 140 18.22 -4.61 -10.94
CA LEU A 140 19.66 -4.84 -11.00
C LEU A 140 20.11 -5.32 -12.39
N VAL A 141 19.33 -6.21 -13.00
CA VAL A 141 19.59 -6.76 -14.34
C VAL A 141 18.32 -6.60 -15.18
N VAL A 142 18.33 -5.57 -16.03
CA VAL A 142 17.12 -5.20 -16.76
C VAL A 142 16.82 -6.17 -17.90
N HIS A 143 15.70 -6.89 -17.77
CA HIS A 143 15.13 -7.70 -18.85
C HIS A 143 13.97 -6.97 -19.56
N ARG A 144 13.78 -7.25 -20.85
CA ARG A 144 12.73 -6.61 -21.67
C ARG A 144 11.32 -6.81 -21.12
N TRP A 145 11.05 -7.99 -20.55
CA TRP A 145 9.74 -8.32 -19.99
C TRP A 145 9.45 -7.51 -18.71
N GLU A 146 10.46 -7.21 -17.89
CA GLU A 146 10.31 -6.36 -16.70
C GLU A 146 10.00 -4.92 -17.06
N VAL A 147 10.61 -4.40 -18.14
CA VAL A 147 10.30 -3.07 -18.66
C VAL A 147 8.87 -3.01 -19.18
N ALA A 148 8.43 -4.03 -19.92
CA ALA A 148 7.05 -4.12 -20.39
C ALA A 148 6.06 -4.24 -19.22
N LEU A 149 6.39 -5.05 -18.21
CA LEU A 149 5.60 -5.21 -16.99
C LEU A 149 5.48 -3.89 -16.23
N GLY A 150 6.58 -3.17 -16.01
CA GLY A 150 6.57 -1.87 -15.35
C GLY A 150 5.71 -0.85 -16.08
N ARG A 151 5.76 -0.79 -17.42
CA ARG A 151 4.87 0.09 -18.21
C ARG A 151 3.40 -0.30 -18.07
N ALA A 152 3.08 -1.59 -18.12
CA ALA A 152 1.72 -2.07 -17.93
C ALA A 152 1.20 -1.76 -16.52
N PHE A 153 2.04 -1.95 -15.49
CA PHE A 153 1.70 -1.68 -14.10
C PHE A 153 1.50 -0.18 -13.85
N LEU A 154 2.34 0.68 -14.44
CA LEU A 154 2.15 2.13 -14.38
C LEU A 154 0.84 2.55 -15.05
N ALA A 155 0.54 2.04 -16.25
CA ALA A 155 -0.70 2.34 -16.95
C ALA A 155 -1.93 1.91 -16.12
N LEU A 156 -1.87 0.72 -15.52
CA LEU A 156 -2.93 0.21 -14.64
C LEU A 156 -3.10 1.10 -13.40
N PHE A 157 -2.00 1.49 -12.74
CA PHE A 157 -2.05 2.38 -11.57
C PHE A 157 -2.70 3.72 -11.92
N LEU A 158 -2.28 4.35 -13.02
CA LEU A 158 -2.84 5.62 -13.47
C LEU A 158 -4.33 5.50 -13.84
N LEU A 159 -4.72 4.41 -14.48
CA LEU A 159 -6.13 4.14 -14.79
C LEU A 159 -6.98 3.98 -13.53
N LEU A 160 -6.49 3.25 -12.53
CA LEU A 160 -7.20 3.06 -11.26
C LEU A 160 -7.35 4.38 -10.48
N VAL A 161 -6.28 5.18 -10.43
CA VAL A 161 -6.32 6.52 -9.82
C VAL A 161 -7.30 7.41 -10.56
N LEU A 162 -7.24 7.46 -11.89
CA LEU A 162 -8.17 8.26 -12.70
C LEU A 162 -9.62 7.83 -12.48
N ALA A 163 -9.90 6.53 -12.50
CA ALA A 163 -11.23 6.00 -12.26
C ALA A 163 -11.78 6.39 -10.88
N ALA A 164 -10.96 6.27 -9.82
CA ALA A 164 -11.36 6.66 -8.47
C ALA A 164 -11.56 8.18 -8.32
N VAL A 165 -10.72 8.99 -8.97
CA VAL A 165 -10.88 10.46 -9.00
C VAL A 165 -12.16 10.86 -9.73
N LEU A 166 -12.43 10.26 -10.90
CA LEU A 166 -13.67 10.51 -11.66
C LEU A 166 -14.89 10.06 -10.85
N PHE A 167 -14.82 8.92 -10.14
CA PHE A 167 -15.89 8.48 -9.27
C PHE A 167 -16.19 9.51 -8.18
N ASN A 168 -15.15 10.00 -7.49
CA ASN A 168 -15.29 11.06 -6.48
C ASN A 168 -15.89 12.36 -7.06
N ALA A 169 -15.52 12.72 -8.28
CA ALA A 169 -15.99 13.96 -8.93
C ALA A 169 -17.43 13.87 -9.47
N LEU A 170 -17.84 12.70 -9.97
CA LEU A 170 -19.11 12.52 -10.69
C LEU A 170 -20.25 12.00 -9.81
N TYR A 171 -19.95 11.31 -8.70
CA TYR A 171 -20.94 10.71 -7.82
C TYR A 171 -20.99 11.40 -6.44
N GLY A 172 -21.10 12.73 -6.42
CA GLY A 172 -21.11 13.52 -5.18
C GLY A 172 -22.16 13.07 -4.15
N GLU A 173 -23.33 12.62 -4.61
CA GLU A 173 -24.42 12.13 -3.75
C GLU A 173 -24.09 10.82 -3.01
N TYR A 174 -23.06 10.09 -3.42
CA TYR A 174 -22.59 8.89 -2.74
C TYR A 174 -21.93 9.20 -1.37
N PHE A 175 -21.35 10.39 -1.24
CA PHE A 175 -20.60 10.80 -0.06
C PHE A 175 -21.53 11.41 1.00
N PRO A 176 -21.23 11.23 2.30
CA PRO A 176 -22.00 11.88 3.35
C PRO A 176 -21.94 13.41 3.19
N PRO A 177 -23.05 14.12 3.49
CA PRO A 177 -23.09 15.57 3.37
C PRO A 177 -22.00 16.19 4.25
N SER A 178 -21.37 17.25 3.75
CA SER A 178 -20.36 18.00 4.51
C SER A 178 -20.98 18.53 5.78
N VAL A 179 -20.48 18.08 6.93
CA VAL A 179 -20.81 18.66 8.24
C VAL A 179 -20.02 19.96 8.34
N ILE A 180 -20.62 21.06 7.85
CA ILE A 180 -20.14 22.43 8.08
C ILE A 180 -20.99 23.02 9.20
#